data_AF-A0A950NCH7-F1
#
_entry.id   AF-A0A950NCH7-F1
#
_cell.length_a   1.000
_cell.length_b   1.000
_cell.length_c   1.000
_cell.angle_alpha   90.00
_cell.angle_beta   90.00
_cell.angle_gamma   90.00
#
_symmetry.space_group_name_H-M   'P 1'
#
loop_
_entity.id
_entity.type
_entity.pdbx_description
1 polymer ?
#
loop_
_entity_poly.entity_id
_entity_poly.type
_entity_poly.pdbx_seq_one_letter_code
_entity_poly.pdbx_strand_id
1 'polypeptide(L)'
;MGAYPDLPIQRYLEGSLPPYDEDLLFRALRRGGALADRFVELRELECGLSEYFGGRRLFAAAPALEVVDGRKRDDRARRFPAPEAAFPDGDRVGELLGAYWRWLGSTDIAAHRRAVVHCMGLIPEEAREDLRRRHRLGMSCGRIADSLSRSLGEVEESVRRIHAFLAGCVRMRLAHRQRLA
;
A
#
# COMPACT_ATOMS: atom_id res chain seq x y z
N MET A 1 -7.36 -0.76 24.80
CA MET A 1 -7.20 0.28 23.76
C MET A 1 -6.76 -0.40 22.47
N GLY A 2 -7.66 -0.57 21.51
CA GLY A 2 -7.36 -1.23 20.24
C GLY A 2 -6.52 -0.31 19.37
N ALA A 3 -5.20 -0.44 19.42
CA ALA A 3 -4.34 0.18 18.43
C ALA A 3 -4.69 -0.45 17.07
N TYR A 4 -5.28 0.34 16.17
CA TYR A 4 -5.52 -0.09 14.81
C TYR A 4 -4.16 -0.47 14.20
N PRO A 5 -3.98 -1.71 13.72
CA PRO A 5 -2.69 -2.17 13.15
C PRO A 5 -2.25 -1.32 11.95
N ASP A 6 -3.16 -0.52 11.40
CA ASP A 6 -2.95 0.35 10.25
C ASP A 6 -1.98 1.50 10.54
N LEU A 7 -1.94 2.05 11.76
CA LEU A 7 -1.13 3.24 12.06
C LEU A 7 0.38 2.96 11.94
N PRO A 8 0.94 1.88 12.54
CA PRO A 8 2.33 1.50 12.29
C PRO A 8 2.63 1.19 10.82
N ILE A 9 1.71 0.51 10.12
CA ILE A 9 1.87 0.19 8.69
C ILE A 9 1.93 1.47 7.85
N GLN A 10 1.03 2.43 8.11
CA GLN A 10 1.00 3.71 7.40
C GLN A 10 2.26 4.52 7.66
N ARG A 11 2.70 4.65 8.91
CA ARG A 11 3.95 5.35 9.23
C ARG A 11 5.16 4.71 8.56
N TYR A 12 5.20 3.39 8.46
CA TYR A 12 6.24 2.68 7.71
C TYR A 12 6.19 3.02 6.21
N LEU A 13 5.00 2.95 5.60
CA LEU A 13 4.78 3.36 4.20
C LEU A 13 4.97 4.87 3.99
N GLU A 14 5.03 5.66 5.06
CA GLU A 14 5.36 7.08 5.02
C GLU A 14 6.86 7.37 5.15
N GLY A 15 7.65 6.38 5.58
CA GLY A 15 9.04 6.59 5.98
C GLY A 15 9.18 7.44 7.24
N SER A 16 8.14 7.48 8.07
CA SER A 16 8.06 8.25 9.31
C SER A 16 8.09 7.37 10.57
N LEU A 17 8.15 6.05 10.41
CA LEU A 17 8.23 5.11 11.52
C LEU A 17 9.65 5.11 12.12
N PRO A 18 9.82 5.31 13.44
CA PRO A 18 11.13 5.22 14.07
C PRO A 18 11.74 3.82 13.90
N PRO A 19 13.08 3.68 13.81
CA PRO A 19 13.74 2.38 13.60
C PRO A 19 13.36 1.29 14.62
N TYR A 20 13.17 1.69 15.89
CA TYR A 20 12.72 0.77 16.94
C TYR A 20 11.30 0.22 16.67
N ASP A 21 10.40 1.07 16.22
CA ASP A 21 9.02 0.69 15.91
C ASP A 21 8.95 -0.10 14.59
N GLU A 22 9.84 0.18 13.63
CA GLU A 22 10.02 -0.65 12.44
C GLU A 22 10.38 -2.09 12.81
N ASP A 23 11.36 -2.28 13.70
CA ASP A 23 11.73 -3.61 14.19
C ASP A 23 10.55 -4.32 14.85
N LEU A 24 9.74 -3.61 15.63
CA LEU A 24 8.54 -4.17 16.25
C LEU A 24 7.48 -4.55 15.21
N LEU A 25 7.24 -3.69 14.22
CA LEU A 25 6.34 -3.96 13.10
C LEU A 25 6.79 -5.21 12.34
N PHE A 26 8.08 -5.34 12.03
CA PHE A 26 8.61 -6.51 11.33
C PHE A 26 8.53 -7.78 12.15
N ARG A 27 8.81 -7.73 13.46
CA ARG A 27 8.58 -8.87 14.34
C ARG A 27 7.12 -9.30 14.36
N ALA A 28 6.19 -8.36 14.29
CA ALA A 28 4.77 -8.65 14.22
C ALA A 28 4.37 -9.23 12.85
N LEU A 29 4.85 -8.66 11.74
CA LEU A 29 4.60 -9.16 10.37
C LEU A 29 5.16 -10.58 10.16
N ARG A 30 6.28 -10.91 10.81
CA ARG A 30 6.86 -12.27 10.83
C ARG A 30 5.97 -13.31 11.49
N ARG A 31 5.04 -12.92 12.36
CA ARG A 31 4.05 -13.85 12.93
C ARG A 31 2.92 -14.15 11.93
N GLY A 32 2.91 -13.46 10.79
CA GLY A 32 1.97 -13.68 9.70
C GLY A 32 0.53 -13.29 10.06
N GLY A 33 -0.40 -13.95 9.40
CA GLY A 33 -1.84 -13.77 9.62
C GLY A 33 -2.36 -12.40 9.18
N ALA A 34 -3.40 -11.94 9.89
CA ALA A 34 -4.18 -10.76 9.48
C ALA A 34 -3.33 -9.47 9.35
N LEU A 35 -2.24 -9.33 10.12
CA LEU A 35 -1.36 -8.17 10.02
C LEU A 35 -0.58 -8.15 8.70
N ALA A 36 -0.03 -9.30 8.29
CA ALA A 36 0.71 -9.42 7.03
C ALA A 36 -0.23 -9.24 5.82
N ASP A 37 -1.43 -9.82 5.88
CA ASP A 37 -2.44 -9.63 4.84
C ASP A 37 -2.87 -8.14 4.76
N ARG A 38 -3.03 -7.48 5.91
CA ARG A 38 -3.37 -6.05 5.98
C ARG A 38 -2.24 -5.16 5.44
N PHE A 39 -0.99 -5.51 5.72
CA PHE A 39 0.18 -4.81 5.18
C PHE A 39 0.23 -4.86 3.66
N VAL A 40 0.02 -6.05 3.07
CA VAL A 40 -0.04 -6.22 1.61
C VAL A 40 -1.20 -5.42 1.03
N GLU A 41 -2.39 -5.49 1.64
CA GLU A 41 -3.56 -4.74 1.17
C GLU A 41 -3.30 -3.23 1.13
N LEU A 42 -2.76 -2.66 2.22
CA LEU A 42 -2.44 -1.23 2.28
C LEU A 42 -1.34 -0.85 1.30
N ARG A 43 -0.33 -1.70 1.12
CA ARG A 43 0.73 -1.45 0.15
C ARG A 43 0.23 -1.44 -1.30
N GLU A 44 -0.67 -2.35 -1.65
CA GLU A 44 -1.27 -2.37 -2.99
C GLU A 44 -2.20 -1.16 -3.22
N LEU A 45 -2.87 -0.68 -2.17
CA LEU A 45 -3.60 0.58 -2.20
C LEU A 45 -2.66 1.76 -2.49
N GLU A 46 -1.52 1.88 -1.78
CA GLU A 46 -0.51 2.93 -2.01
C GLU A 46 0.02 2.92 -3.45
N CYS A 47 0.25 1.72 -4.01
CA CYS A 47 0.64 1.55 -5.40
C CYS A 47 -0.45 2.06 -6.35
N GLY A 48 -1.71 1.70 -6.11
CA GLY A 48 -2.85 2.17 -6.89
C GLY A 48 -3.02 3.69 -6.85
N LEU A 49 -2.82 4.32 -5.69
CA LEU A 49 -2.87 5.77 -5.52
C LEU A 49 -1.73 6.47 -6.25
N SER A 50 -0.52 5.94 -6.15
CA SER A 50 0.65 6.46 -6.87
C SER A 50 0.45 6.41 -8.39
N GLU A 51 -0.10 5.30 -8.89
CA GLU A 51 -0.45 5.16 -10.31
C GLU A 51 -1.58 6.14 -10.71
N TYR A 52 -2.62 6.29 -9.90
CA TYR A 52 -3.74 7.21 -10.16
C TYR A 52 -3.27 8.66 -10.31
N PHE A 53 -2.41 9.13 -9.40
CA PHE A 53 -1.92 10.50 -9.41
C PHE A 53 -0.76 10.76 -10.38
N GLY A 54 -0.28 9.73 -11.10
CA GLY A 54 0.89 9.83 -11.97
C GLY A 54 2.17 10.16 -11.20
N GLY A 55 2.25 9.76 -9.94
CA GLY A 55 3.41 9.99 -9.09
C GLY A 55 4.64 9.24 -9.60
N ARG A 56 5.82 9.85 -9.45
CA ARG A 56 7.06 9.07 -9.48
C ARG A 56 6.98 8.11 -8.31
N ARG A 57 7.08 6.81 -8.59
CA ARG A 57 7.14 5.75 -7.58
C ARG A 57 8.17 6.12 -6.50
N LEU A 58 7.72 6.66 -5.37
CA LEU A 58 8.57 6.91 -4.21
C LEU A 58 9.02 5.58 -3.58
N PHE A 59 8.33 4.49 -3.95
CA PHE A 59 8.70 3.11 -3.68
C PHE A 59 9.13 2.45 -4.99
N ALA A 60 10.45 2.30 -5.17
CA ALA A 60 11.11 1.86 -6.39
C ALA A 60 10.50 0.59 -7.02
N ALA A 61 10.59 0.53 -8.35
CA ALA A 61 10.08 -0.55 -9.21
C ALA A 61 10.68 -1.93 -8.91
N ALA A 62 9.93 -2.97 -9.27
CA ALA A 62 10.32 -4.39 -9.23
C ALA A 62 11.57 -4.75 -10.05
N PRO A 63 12.39 -5.72 -9.63
CA PRO A 63 13.31 -6.41 -10.51
C PRO A 63 12.60 -7.55 -11.28
N ALA A 64 13.04 -7.77 -12.51
CA ALA A 64 12.79 -9.00 -13.24
C ALA A 64 13.61 -10.13 -12.59
N LEU A 65 12.94 -11.11 -11.97
CA LEU A 65 13.52 -12.44 -11.86
C LEU A 65 13.20 -13.14 -13.18
N GLU A 66 14.19 -13.22 -14.07
CA GLU A 66 14.14 -14.19 -15.16
C GLU A 66 14.05 -15.58 -14.54
N VAL A 67 12.84 -16.14 -14.50
CA VAL A 67 12.69 -17.58 -14.38
C VAL A 67 13.19 -18.15 -15.69
N VAL A 68 14.38 -18.76 -15.64
CA VAL A 68 14.91 -19.64 -16.69
C VAL A 68 13.99 -20.85 -16.74
N ASP A 69 12.84 -20.72 -17.41
CA ASP A 69 12.19 -21.84 -18.09
C ASP A 69 11.19 -21.35 -19.17
N GLY A 70 11.74 -21.04 -20.34
CA GLY A 70 11.23 -21.52 -21.64
C GLY A 70 9.80 -21.21 -22.11
N ARG A 71 8.96 -20.42 -21.42
CA ARG A 71 7.61 -20.08 -21.94
C ARG A 71 7.27 -18.60 -21.78
N LYS A 72 7.19 -17.92 -22.92
CA LYS A 72 6.55 -16.59 -23.10
C LYS A 72 5.26 -16.52 -22.28
N ARG A 73 5.28 -15.80 -21.17
CA ARG A 73 4.09 -15.36 -20.43
C ARG A 73 4.22 -13.87 -20.16
N ASP A 74 3.12 -13.17 -20.42
CA ASP A 74 2.95 -11.72 -20.46
C ASP A 74 3.79 -10.92 -19.46
N ASP A 75 4.37 -9.82 -19.96
CA ASP A 75 5.20 -8.82 -19.28
C ASP A 75 4.54 -8.07 -18.09
N ARG A 76 3.42 -8.58 -17.55
CA ARG A 76 2.63 -7.92 -16.50
C ARG A 76 2.98 -8.33 -15.06
N ALA A 77 3.88 -9.29 -14.86
CA ALA A 77 4.35 -9.70 -13.53
C ALA A 77 5.42 -8.76 -12.92
N ARG A 78 5.91 -7.76 -13.66
CA ARG A 78 7.09 -6.94 -13.28
C ARG A 78 6.79 -5.75 -12.35
N ARG A 79 6.04 -5.92 -11.25
CA ARG A 79 5.67 -4.77 -10.38
C ARG A 79 5.67 -5.01 -8.86
N PHE A 80 6.48 -5.94 -8.34
CA PHE A 80 6.84 -5.94 -6.92
C PHE A 80 8.37 -6.10 -6.71
N PRO A 81 9.04 -5.31 -5.84
CA PRO A 81 10.43 -5.61 -5.49
C PRO A 81 10.54 -6.99 -4.85
N ALA A 82 11.61 -7.73 -5.17
CA ALA A 82 12.02 -8.85 -4.34
C ALA A 82 12.18 -8.31 -2.90
N PRO A 83 11.55 -8.92 -1.88
CA PRO A 83 11.59 -8.36 -0.54
C PRO A 83 13.02 -8.31 0.04
N GLU A 84 13.95 -9.03 -0.57
CA GLU A 84 15.40 -9.02 -0.29
C GLU A 84 16.01 -7.60 -0.27
N ALA A 85 15.53 -6.67 -1.12
CA ALA A 85 16.07 -5.30 -1.17
C ALA A 85 15.54 -4.38 -0.06
N ALA A 86 14.39 -4.72 0.55
CA ALA A 86 13.86 -4.04 1.73
C ALA A 86 14.24 -4.77 3.04
N PHE A 87 14.67 -6.03 2.94
CA PHE A 87 14.91 -6.94 4.05
C PHE A 87 16.21 -7.73 3.80
N PRO A 88 17.36 -7.26 4.31
CA PRO A 88 18.66 -7.90 4.06
C PRO A 88 18.81 -9.30 4.69
N ASP A 89 17.85 -9.74 5.51
CA ASP A 89 17.81 -11.11 6.07
C ASP A 89 16.75 -11.96 5.35
N GLY A 90 17.20 -13.01 4.65
CA GLY A 90 16.36 -13.90 3.84
C GLY A 90 15.22 -14.60 4.61
N ASP A 91 15.35 -14.78 5.92
CA ASP A 91 14.30 -15.37 6.77
C ASP A 91 13.13 -14.40 7.05
N ARG A 92 13.32 -13.08 6.83
CA ARG A 92 12.30 -12.04 7.10
C ARG A 92 11.25 -11.92 5.98
N VAL A 93 11.48 -12.59 4.85
CA VAL A 93 10.78 -12.40 3.57
C VAL A 93 9.61 -13.38 3.37
N GLY A 94 9.66 -14.57 3.99
CA GLY A 94 8.74 -15.68 3.71
C GLY A 94 7.26 -15.37 3.97
N GLU A 95 6.91 -14.82 5.15
CA GLU A 95 5.51 -14.55 5.51
C GLU A 95 4.89 -13.40 4.71
N LEU A 96 5.67 -12.36 4.41
CA LEU A 96 5.23 -11.25 3.58
C LEU A 96 5.02 -11.69 2.13
N LEU A 97 5.92 -12.53 1.59
CA LEU A 97 5.70 -13.18 0.30
C LEU A 97 4.46 -14.08 0.34
N GLY A 98 4.29 -14.87 1.38
CA GLY A 98 3.11 -15.72 1.56
C GLY A 98 1.82 -14.91 1.54
N ALA A 99 1.76 -13.81 2.29
CA ALA A 99 0.63 -12.87 2.29
C ALA A 99 0.42 -12.25 0.90
N TYR A 100 1.50 -11.85 0.23
CA TYR A 100 1.44 -11.30 -1.12
C TYR A 100 0.87 -12.30 -2.13
N TRP A 101 1.35 -13.55 -2.11
CA TRP A 101 0.86 -14.60 -3.01
C TRP A 101 -0.59 -14.98 -2.71
N ARG A 102 -0.99 -15.06 -1.44
CA ARG A 102 -2.41 -15.24 -1.06
C ARG A 102 -3.28 -14.11 -1.58
N TRP A 103 -2.81 -12.86 -1.46
CA TRP A 103 -3.52 -11.70 -1.96
C TRP A 103 -3.62 -11.72 -3.49
N LEU A 104 -2.52 -12.03 -4.19
CA LEU A 104 -2.50 -12.11 -5.65
C LEU A 104 -3.36 -13.26 -6.19
N GLY A 105 -3.38 -14.39 -5.49
CA GLY A 105 -4.24 -15.52 -5.81
C GLY A 105 -5.73 -15.24 -5.59
N SER A 106 -6.08 -14.27 -4.74
CA SER A 106 -7.46 -13.91 -4.40
C SER A 106 -7.94 -12.62 -5.06
N THR A 107 -7.04 -11.81 -5.64
CA THR A 107 -7.36 -10.47 -6.14
C THR A 107 -6.79 -10.24 -7.55
N ASP A 108 -7.68 -10.01 -8.53
CA ASP A 108 -7.28 -9.48 -9.84
C ASP A 108 -6.73 -8.04 -9.67
N ILE A 109 -5.44 -7.84 -9.92
CA ILE A 109 -4.77 -6.54 -9.87
C ILE A 109 -5.50 -5.51 -10.74
N ALA A 110 -5.97 -5.90 -11.93
CA ALA A 110 -6.68 -4.97 -12.80
C ALA A 110 -8.04 -4.58 -12.22
N ALA A 111 -8.73 -5.50 -11.56
CA ALA A 111 -9.95 -5.20 -10.81
C ALA A 111 -9.68 -4.29 -9.61
N HIS A 112 -8.59 -4.54 -8.87
CA HIS A 112 -8.16 -3.70 -7.76
C HIS A 112 -7.89 -2.26 -8.24
N ARG A 113 -7.10 -2.08 -9.30
CA ARG A 113 -6.86 -0.75 -9.90
C ARG A 113 -8.14 -0.03 -10.30
N ARG A 114 -9.03 -0.72 -11.02
CA ARG A 114 -10.34 -0.15 -11.39
C ARG A 114 -11.17 0.22 -10.16
N ALA A 115 -11.06 -0.56 -9.07
CA ALA A 115 -11.73 -0.26 -7.83
C ALA A 115 -11.14 0.98 -7.15
N VAL A 116 -9.82 1.12 -7.10
CA VAL A 116 -9.14 2.32 -6.58
C VAL A 116 -9.57 3.56 -7.36
N VAL A 117 -9.49 3.54 -8.70
CA VAL A 117 -9.93 4.67 -9.54
C VAL A 117 -11.38 5.05 -9.26
N HIS A 118 -12.26 4.06 -9.12
CA HIS A 118 -13.66 4.31 -8.81
C HIS A 118 -13.85 4.92 -7.41
N CYS A 119 -13.22 4.33 -6.39
CA CYS A 119 -13.31 4.81 -5.01
C CYS A 119 -12.69 6.20 -4.84
N MET A 120 -11.66 6.54 -5.61
CA MET A 120 -11.11 7.90 -5.68
C MET A 120 -12.14 8.93 -6.15
N GLY A 121 -13.04 8.55 -7.07
CA GLY A 121 -14.14 9.40 -7.51
C GLY A 121 -15.18 9.71 -6.43
N LEU A 122 -15.15 9.00 -5.30
CA LEU A 122 -16.07 9.21 -4.17
C LEU A 122 -15.50 10.12 -3.08
N ILE A 123 -14.22 10.52 -3.21
CA ILE A 123 -13.53 11.33 -2.20
C ILE A 123 -13.68 12.82 -2.51
N PRO A 124 -13.99 13.67 -1.51
CA PRO A 124 -13.99 15.12 -1.67
C PRO A 124 -12.69 15.65 -2.27
N GLU A 125 -12.75 16.71 -3.06
CA GLU A 125 -11.57 17.28 -3.75
C GLU A 125 -10.46 17.67 -2.75
N GLU A 126 -10.82 18.26 -1.61
CA GLU A 126 -9.87 18.65 -0.55
C GLU A 126 -9.07 17.45 -0.02
N ALA A 127 -9.75 16.33 0.23
CA ALA A 127 -9.12 15.09 0.66
C ALA A 127 -8.28 14.45 -0.47
N ARG A 128 -8.67 14.62 -1.74
CA ARG A 128 -7.84 14.20 -2.88
C ARG A 128 -6.59 15.04 -3.03
N GLU A 129 -6.60 16.31 -2.63
CA GLU A 129 -5.43 17.18 -2.66
C GLU A 129 -4.36 16.74 -1.65
N ASP A 130 -4.75 16.34 -0.43
CA ASP A 130 -3.85 15.73 0.56
C ASP A 130 -3.13 14.52 -0.05
N LEU A 131 -3.88 13.60 -0.66
CA LEU A 131 -3.33 12.43 -1.35
C LEU A 131 -2.48 12.80 -2.58
N ARG A 132 -2.90 13.79 -3.37
CA ARG A 132 -2.14 14.23 -4.54
C ARG A 132 -0.76 14.73 -4.13
N ARG A 133 -0.67 15.55 -3.08
CA ARG A 133 0.62 16.04 -2.56
C ARG A 133 1.48 14.89 -2.04
N ARG A 134 0.86 13.93 -1.37
CA ARG A 134 1.55 12.73 -0.88
C ARG A 134 2.12 11.89 -2.02
N HIS A 135 1.29 11.43 -2.95
CA HIS A 135 1.68 10.43 -3.94
C HIS A 135 2.27 11.01 -5.22
N ARG A 136 1.87 12.22 -5.63
CA ARG A 136 2.43 12.87 -6.83
C ARG A 136 3.71 13.63 -6.54
N LEU A 137 3.72 14.39 -5.44
CA LEU A 137 4.82 15.28 -5.09
C LEU A 137 5.79 14.69 -4.06
N GLY A 138 5.45 13.55 -3.45
CA GLY A 138 6.29 12.88 -2.46
C GLY A 138 6.46 13.65 -1.17
N MET A 139 5.52 14.52 -0.84
CA MET A 139 5.55 15.26 0.41
C MET A 139 5.26 14.31 1.59
N SER A 140 5.92 14.51 2.72
CA SER A 140 5.52 13.91 3.99
C SER A 140 4.31 14.63 4.56
N CYS A 141 3.58 14.01 5.50
CA CYS A 141 2.45 14.66 6.20
C CYS A 141 2.85 15.99 6.84
N GLY A 142 4.06 16.09 7.40
CA GLY A 142 4.60 17.36 7.91
C GLY A 142 4.74 18.44 6.84
N ARG A 143 5.32 18.11 5.67
CA ARG A 143 5.43 19.08 4.57
C ARG A 143 4.07 19.46 3.99
N ILE A 144 3.10 18.54 3.99
CA ILE A 144 1.73 18.83 3.58
C ILE A 144 1.09 19.81 4.57
N ALA A 145 1.21 19.55 5.86
CA ALA A 145 0.72 20.40 6.95
C ALA A 145 1.27 21.83 6.83
N ASP A 146 2.59 21.96 6.66
CA ASP A 146 3.24 23.26 6.43
C ASP A 146 2.67 23.95 5.17
N SER A 147 2.53 23.21 4.07
CA SER A 147 2.07 23.75 2.79
C SER A 147 0.61 24.19 2.77
N LEU A 148 -0.22 23.64 3.64
CA LEU A 148 -1.64 23.93 3.77
C LEU A 148 -1.95 24.81 5.00
N SER A 149 -0.93 25.17 5.79
CA SER A 149 -1.11 25.86 7.08
C SER A 149 -2.08 25.13 8.03
N ARG A 150 -2.06 23.79 7.99
CA ARG A 150 -2.83 22.89 8.85
C ARG A 150 -1.92 22.28 9.91
N SER A 151 -2.48 21.74 10.99
CA SER A 151 -1.67 21.02 11.97
C SER A 151 -1.22 19.65 11.44
N LEU A 152 -0.04 19.17 11.84
CA LEU A 152 0.45 17.83 11.46
C LEU A 152 -0.56 16.73 11.83
N GLY A 153 -1.09 16.77 13.06
CA GLY A 153 -2.05 15.77 13.52
C GLY A 153 -3.35 15.75 12.70
N GLU A 154 -3.80 16.91 12.22
CA GLU A 154 -4.98 16.99 11.35
C GLU A 154 -4.73 16.36 9.98
N VAL A 155 -3.54 16.58 9.40
CA VAL A 155 -3.15 15.97 8.11
C VAL A 155 -2.95 14.46 8.26
N GLU A 156 -2.26 14.01 9.30
CA GLU A 156 -2.10 12.57 9.59
C GLU A 156 -3.46 11.87 9.75
N GLU A 157 -4.37 12.49 10.52
CA GLU A 157 -5.71 11.94 10.72
C GLU A 157 -6.56 11.97 9.43
N SER A 158 -6.42 13.01 8.60
CA SER A 158 -7.05 13.11 7.28
C SER A 158 -6.60 11.96 6.38
N VAL A 159 -5.29 11.82 6.16
CA VAL A 159 -4.69 10.75 5.33
C VAL A 159 -5.11 9.38 5.86
N ARG A 160 -5.07 9.18 7.19
CA ARG A 160 -5.47 7.94 7.83
C ARG A 160 -6.92 7.57 7.52
N ARG A 161 -7.85 8.51 7.68
CA ARG A 161 -9.28 8.30 7.38
C ARG A 161 -9.49 8.00 5.90
N ILE A 162 -8.79 8.70 5.02
CA ILE A 162 -8.91 8.50 3.58
C ILE A 162 -8.43 7.09 3.19
N HIS A 163 -7.30 6.63 3.70
CA HIS A 163 -6.81 5.26 3.43
C HIS A 163 -7.75 4.20 3.99
N ALA A 164 -8.27 4.39 5.21
CA ALA A 164 -9.25 3.47 5.80
C ALA A 164 -10.52 3.39 4.96
N PHE A 165 -11.05 4.55 4.50
CA PHE A 165 -12.19 4.63 3.61
C PHE A 165 -11.91 3.91 2.28
N LEU A 166 -10.78 4.22 1.63
CA LEU A 166 -10.40 3.62 0.35
C LEU A 166 -10.24 2.10 0.45
N ALA A 167 -9.53 1.61 1.47
CA ALA A 167 -9.37 0.18 1.67
C ALA A 167 -10.73 -0.51 1.88
N GLY A 168 -11.62 0.07 2.69
CA GLY A 168 -12.99 -0.41 2.86
C GLY A 168 -13.79 -0.43 1.55
N CYS A 169 -13.78 0.68 0.82
CA CYS A 169 -14.48 0.83 -0.46
C CYS A 169 -13.99 -0.18 -1.51
N VAL A 170 -12.67 -0.34 -1.64
CA VAL A 170 -12.05 -1.28 -2.58
C VAL A 170 -12.42 -2.71 -2.22
N ARG A 171 -12.32 -3.10 -0.94
CA ARG A 171 -12.74 -4.44 -0.47
C ARG A 171 -14.19 -4.75 -0.81
N MET A 172 -15.11 -3.84 -0.46
CA MET A 172 -16.53 -4.02 -0.76
C MET A 172 -16.78 -4.22 -2.25
N ARG A 173 -16.10 -3.44 -3.09
CA ARG A 173 -16.26 -3.52 -4.55
C ARG A 173 -15.70 -4.81 -5.14
N LEU A 174 -14.54 -5.26 -4.66
CA LEU A 174 -13.94 -6.53 -5.09
C LEU A 174 -14.82 -7.71 -4.68
N ALA A 175 -15.33 -7.72 -3.45
CA ALA A 175 -16.24 -8.75 -2.96
C ALA A 175 -17.57 -8.79 -3.74
N HIS A 176 -18.12 -7.63 -4.12
CA HIS A 176 -19.33 -7.58 -4.94
C HIS A 176 -19.10 -8.16 -6.34
N ARG A 177 -17.94 -7.89 -6.95
CA ARG A 177 -17.59 -8.42 -8.27
C ARG A 177 -17.39 -9.94 -8.28
N GLN A 178 -16.77 -10.49 -7.24
CA GLN A 178 -16.56 -11.94 -7.11
C GLN A 178 -17.86 -12.72 -6.97
N ARG A 179 -18.97 -12.08 -6.55
CA ARG A 179 -20.29 -12.71 -6.46
C ARG A 179 -21.07 -12.70 -7.77
N LEU A 180 -20.65 -11.90 -8.74
CA LEU A 180 -21.31 -11.71 -10.04
C LEU A 180 -20.53 -12.33 -11.21
N ALA A 181 -19.36 -12.89 -10.93
CA ALA A 181 -18.48 -13.57 -11.88
C ALA A 181 -18.54 -15.08 -11.66
#